data_AF-A0AAU0SBJ1-F1
#
_entry.id   AF-A0AAU0SBJ1-F1
#
_cell.length_a   1.000
_cell.length_b   1.000
_cell.length_c   1.000
_cell.angle_alpha   90.00
_cell.angle_beta   90.00
_cell.angle_gamma   90.00
#
_symmetry.space_group_name_H-M   'P 1'
#
loop_
_entity.id
_entity.type
_entity.pdbx_description
1 polymer ?
#
loop_
_entity_poly.entity_id
_entity_poly.type
_entity_poly.pdbx_seq_one_letter_code
_entity_poly.pdbx_strand_id
1 'polypeptide(L)'
;MNGLEALIFHKKSKKKLLERDQLHKILETEAWLFHEEFSLAGSEQRLEEVLQRHLSELGPREDDSKIVDLGDGKTGRIDLMLQKVVQPRTGEYDYLIVELKRPSQKINSDVLTQIKKYAIAVASDERFAGVPAKWTFVAVSNELDSFAKKEANQKGRPKGQVYDDSELNITVWVKEWAEVINDARSRLRFINEQLSYEADRDSAKAYLQRAHAKFIPNLSDDDTDVDLPN
;
A
#
# COMPACT_ATOMS: atom_id res chain seq x y z
N MET A 1 9.15 9.52 8.62
CA MET A 1 9.46 8.13 9.05
C MET A 1 9.66 7.95 10.56
N ASN A 2 10.53 8.70 11.22
CA ASN A 2 10.82 8.48 12.66
C ASN A 2 9.58 8.68 13.58
N GLY A 3 8.61 9.52 13.20
CA GLY A 3 7.35 9.68 13.93
C GLY A 3 6.42 8.45 13.89
N LEU A 4 6.26 7.83 12.72
CA LEU A 4 5.42 6.62 12.56
C LEU A 4 6.03 5.42 13.27
N GLU A 5 7.35 5.24 13.17
CA GLU A 5 8.07 4.19 13.90
C GLU A 5 7.97 4.38 15.42
N ALA A 6 8.12 5.62 15.90
CA ALA A 6 7.94 5.93 17.31
C ALA A 6 6.52 5.61 17.79
N LEU A 7 5.50 5.92 16.99
CA LEU A 7 4.10 5.57 17.29
C LEU A 7 3.93 4.05 17.41
N ILE A 8 4.42 3.28 16.45
CA ILE A 8 4.25 1.81 16.38
C ILE A 8 5.04 1.06 17.47
N PHE A 9 6.27 1.49 17.78
CA PHE A 9 7.19 0.70 18.60
C PHE A 9 7.37 1.17 20.06
N HIS A 10 7.09 2.43 20.43
CA HIS A 10 7.31 2.87 21.82
C HIS A 10 6.31 2.25 22.81
N LYS A 11 6.80 1.81 23.98
CA LYS A 11 5.98 1.13 25.02
C LYS A 11 4.86 2.00 25.60
N LYS A 12 5.04 3.33 25.65
CA LYS A 12 4.01 4.31 26.06
C LYS A 12 2.99 4.58 24.95
N SER A 13 3.41 4.61 23.68
CA SER A 13 2.52 4.76 22.53
C SER A 13 1.77 3.46 22.22
N LYS A 14 2.33 2.27 22.41
CA LYS A 14 1.61 0.98 22.30
C LYS A 14 0.36 0.89 23.19
N LYS A 15 0.40 1.52 24.37
CA LYS A 15 -0.77 1.66 25.27
C LYS A 15 -1.69 2.82 24.90
N LYS A 16 -1.22 3.84 24.16
CA LYS A 16 -1.99 5.02 23.71
C LYS A 16 -2.42 4.97 22.23
N LEU A 17 -1.94 3.99 21.46
CA LEU A 17 -2.43 3.53 20.15
C LEU A 17 -3.87 2.96 20.25
N LEU A 18 -4.54 3.23 21.38
CA LEU A 18 -5.98 3.18 21.57
C LEU A 18 -6.71 4.25 20.74
N GLU A 19 -6.03 5.26 20.22
CA GLU A 19 -6.60 6.21 19.25
C GLU A 19 -6.46 5.66 17.81
N ARG A 20 -7.13 4.53 17.54
CA ARG A 20 -7.18 3.86 16.22
C ARG A 20 -7.56 4.80 15.08
N ASP A 21 -8.52 5.68 15.35
CA ASP A 21 -8.97 6.73 14.43
C ASP A 21 -7.82 7.63 13.92
N GLN A 22 -6.77 7.84 14.73
CA GLN A 22 -5.64 8.68 14.32
C GLN A 22 -4.65 7.93 13.45
N LEU A 23 -4.33 6.67 13.79
CA LEU A 23 -3.43 5.86 12.98
C LEU A 23 -4.04 5.62 11.59
N HIS A 24 -5.33 5.32 11.54
CA HIS A 24 -6.05 5.13 10.29
C HIS A 24 -6.01 6.39 9.41
N LYS A 25 -6.36 7.57 9.94
CA LYS A 25 -6.27 8.86 9.23
C LYS A 25 -4.86 9.16 8.70
N ILE A 26 -3.82 8.85 9.47
CA ILE A 26 -2.43 9.03 9.03
C ILE A 26 -2.12 8.06 7.88
N LEU A 27 -2.55 6.81 7.96
CA LEU A 27 -2.26 5.80 6.94
C LEU A 27 -3.07 5.96 5.66
N GLU A 28 -4.26 6.59 5.72
CA GLU A 28 -5.05 6.95 4.53
C GLU A 28 -4.29 7.88 3.58
N THR A 29 -3.50 8.80 4.13
CA THR A 29 -2.64 9.70 3.35
C THR A 29 -1.30 9.07 2.98
N GLU A 30 -0.91 7.97 3.62
CA GLU A 30 0.41 7.35 3.51
C GLU A 30 0.34 5.94 2.90
N ALA A 31 -0.64 5.68 2.02
CA ALA A 31 -0.86 4.36 1.40
C ALA A 31 0.36 3.81 0.64
N TRP A 32 1.24 4.70 0.15
CA TRP A 32 2.50 4.38 -0.51
C TRP A 32 3.45 3.54 0.37
N LEU A 33 3.25 3.52 1.68
CA LEU A 33 3.97 2.64 2.61
C LEU A 33 3.76 1.16 2.26
N PHE A 34 2.56 0.81 1.80
CA PHE A 34 2.19 -0.57 1.49
C PHE A 34 2.37 -0.91 0.02
N HIS A 35 2.09 0.05 -0.88
CA HIS A 35 2.28 -0.14 -2.31
C HIS A 35 2.38 1.23 -3.02
N GLU A 36 3.47 1.44 -3.76
CA GLU A 36 3.81 2.76 -4.34
C GLU A 36 2.77 3.26 -5.35
N GLU A 37 2.22 2.35 -6.16
CA GLU A 37 1.22 2.64 -7.19
C GLU A 37 -0.07 3.25 -6.61
N PHE A 38 -0.31 3.09 -5.31
CA PHE A 38 -1.49 3.61 -4.63
C PHE A 38 -1.27 4.96 -3.93
N SER A 39 -0.13 5.61 -4.18
CA SER A 39 0.19 6.94 -3.64
C SER A 39 -0.83 8.02 -4.01
N LEU A 40 -1.42 7.96 -5.21
CA LEU A 40 -2.47 8.88 -5.70
C LEU A 40 -3.87 8.26 -5.70
N ALA A 41 -4.03 7.10 -5.05
CA ALA A 41 -5.27 6.34 -5.11
C ALA A 41 -6.40 6.97 -4.28
N GLY A 42 -7.60 6.90 -4.83
CA GLY A 42 -8.84 7.32 -4.18
C GLY A 42 -9.49 6.21 -3.36
N SER A 43 -10.56 6.56 -2.66
CA SER A 43 -11.49 5.64 -2.00
C SER A 43 -12.73 5.45 -2.87
N GLU A 44 -13.25 4.23 -2.97
CA GLU A 44 -14.52 3.95 -3.66
C GLU A 44 -15.63 3.52 -2.69
N GLN A 45 -16.79 4.18 -2.74
CA GLN A 45 -17.95 3.89 -1.87
C GLN A 45 -18.48 2.47 -2.07
N ARG A 46 -18.54 2.01 -3.33
CA ARG A 46 -18.99 0.66 -3.67
C ARG A 46 -18.13 -0.41 -2.99
N LEU A 47 -16.81 -0.22 -3.02
CA LEU A 47 -15.88 -1.12 -2.35
C LEU A 47 -16.10 -1.07 -0.84
N GLU A 48 -16.26 0.11 -0.24
CA GLU A 48 -16.52 0.23 1.18
C GLU A 48 -17.76 -0.57 1.63
N GLU A 49 -18.86 -0.49 0.89
CA GLU A 49 -20.08 -1.25 1.18
C GLU A 49 -19.86 -2.77 1.13
N VAL A 50 -19.06 -3.25 0.17
CA VAL A 50 -18.73 -4.69 0.05
C VAL A 50 -17.80 -5.13 1.18
N LEU A 51 -16.80 -4.32 1.54
CA LEU A 51 -15.91 -4.59 2.67
C LEU A 51 -16.70 -4.69 3.99
N GLN A 52 -17.66 -3.78 4.21
CA GLN A 52 -18.53 -3.81 5.40
C GLN A 52 -19.39 -5.08 5.44
N ARG A 53 -19.94 -5.50 4.30
CA ARG A 53 -20.78 -6.71 4.21
C ARG A 53 -20.03 -7.97 4.60
N HIS A 54 -18.78 -8.12 4.17
CA HIS A 54 -18.00 -9.35 4.38
C HIS A 54 -17.14 -9.32 5.66
N LEU A 55 -17.31 -8.29 6.50
CA LEU A 55 -16.47 -8.06 7.67
C LEU A 55 -16.46 -9.22 8.67
N SER A 56 -17.53 -10.02 8.71
CA SER A 56 -17.64 -11.22 9.55
C SER A 56 -16.59 -12.29 9.23
N GLU A 57 -16.07 -12.34 8.00
CA GLU A 57 -15.03 -13.30 7.60
C GLU A 57 -13.69 -13.07 8.31
N LEU A 58 -13.47 -11.86 8.84
CA LEU A 58 -12.28 -11.53 9.62
C LEU A 58 -12.36 -11.99 11.08
N GLY A 59 -13.46 -12.66 11.47
CA GLY A 59 -13.70 -13.15 12.82
C GLY A 59 -14.14 -12.07 13.82
N PRO A 60 -14.50 -12.48 15.04
CA PRO A 60 -14.92 -11.55 16.09
C PRO A 60 -13.78 -10.60 16.45
N ARG A 61 -14.11 -9.32 16.59
CA ARG A 61 -13.15 -8.33 17.04
C ARG A 61 -13.10 -8.44 18.57
N GLU A 62 -11.93 -8.66 19.16
CA GLU A 62 -11.80 -8.75 20.63
C GLU A 62 -12.29 -7.48 21.40
N ASP A 63 -12.60 -6.38 20.69
CA ASP A 63 -13.21 -5.17 21.26
C ASP A 63 -14.74 -5.08 21.13
N ASP A 64 -15.44 -6.13 20.67
CA ASP A 64 -16.92 -6.16 20.70
C ASP A 64 -17.48 -5.98 22.13
N SER A 65 -16.63 -6.13 23.14
CA SER A 65 -16.92 -5.82 24.55
C SER A 65 -17.05 -4.31 24.88
N LYS A 66 -16.77 -3.39 23.95
CA LYS A 66 -16.95 -1.93 24.13
C LYS A 66 -17.79 -1.26 23.03
N ILE A 67 -18.73 -1.98 22.44
CA ILE A 67 -19.83 -1.34 21.72
C ILE A 67 -20.77 -0.78 22.80
N VAL A 68 -20.44 0.40 23.30
CA VAL A 68 -21.44 1.22 24.00
C VAL A 68 -22.36 1.73 22.91
N ASP A 69 -23.63 1.34 22.97
CA ASP A 69 -24.67 1.72 22.03
C ASP A 69 -24.69 3.26 21.87
N LEU A 70 -24.11 3.73 20.77
CA LEU A 70 -24.10 5.12 20.36
C LEU A 70 -25.25 5.35 19.37
N GLY A 71 -26.48 4.95 19.75
CA GLY A 71 -27.77 5.52 19.31
C GLY A 71 -28.12 5.69 17.83
N ASP A 72 -27.22 5.44 16.87
CA ASP A 72 -27.31 5.91 15.48
C ASP A 72 -27.13 4.79 14.45
N GLY A 73 -27.26 3.52 14.86
CA GLY A 73 -27.28 2.39 13.92
C GLY A 73 -26.01 2.22 13.06
N LYS A 74 -24.90 2.87 13.41
CA LYS A 74 -23.60 2.70 12.74
C LYS A 74 -22.85 1.52 13.33
N THR A 75 -23.25 0.33 12.91
CA THR A 75 -22.56 -0.91 13.27
C THR A 75 -21.30 -1.07 12.41
N GLY A 76 -20.13 -1.07 13.07
CA GLY A 76 -18.88 -1.61 12.53
C GLY A 76 -18.02 -0.65 11.71
N ARG A 77 -17.46 0.40 12.34
CA ARG A 77 -16.40 1.22 11.70
C ARG A 77 -15.26 0.31 11.20
N ILE A 78 -14.88 0.46 9.94
CA ILE A 78 -13.72 -0.17 9.29
C ILE A 78 -12.44 0.51 9.81
N ASP A 79 -12.20 0.43 11.12
CA ASP A 79 -11.28 1.34 11.82
C ASP A 79 -9.79 1.08 11.55
N LEU A 80 -9.46 0.00 10.84
CA LEU A 80 -8.08 -0.45 10.59
C LEU A 80 -7.87 -1.04 9.19
N MET A 81 -8.85 -0.92 8.30
CA MET A 81 -8.68 -1.32 6.91
C MET A 81 -8.50 -0.08 6.04
N LEU A 82 -7.36 0.01 5.39
CA LEU A 82 -7.12 0.99 4.34
C LEU A 82 -7.58 0.35 3.03
N GLN A 83 -8.45 1.03 2.30
CA GLN A 83 -8.82 0.64 0.95
C GLN A 83 -8.45 1.73 -0.04
N LYS A 84 -7.85 1.33 -1.15
CA LYS A 84 -7.44 2.22 -2.22
C LYS A 84 -7.76 1.58 -3.56
N VAL A 85 -8.19 2.39 -4.51
CA VAL A 85 -8.43 1.98 -5.89
C VAL A 85 -7.65 2.85 -6.86
N VAL A 86 -7.08 2.22 -7.87
CA VAL A 86 -6.52 2.90 -9.05
C VAL A 86 -7.10 2.27 -10.32
N GLN A 87 -7.19 3.07 -11.38
CA GLN A 87 -7.56 2.58 -12.71
C GLN A 87 -6.33 2.63 -13.60
N PRO A 88 -5.57 1.53 -13.75
CA PRO A 88 -4.39 1.51 -14.61
C PRO A 88 -4.77 1.75 -16.08
N ARG A 89 -5.97 1.32 -16.48
CA ARG A 89 -6.57 1.55 -17.80
C ARG A 89 -8.07 1.76 -17.65
N THR A 90 -8.68 2.34 -18.68
CA THR A 90 -10.13 2.55 -18.72
C THR A 90 -10.88 1.23 -18.53
N GLY A 91 -11.63 1.12 -17.42
CA GLY A 91 -12.44 -0.06 -17.09
C GLY A 91 -11.68 -1.19 -16.40
N GLU A 92 -10.37 -1.05 -16.15
CA GLU A 92 -9.58 -1.95 -15.32
C GLU A 92 -9.36 -1.31 -13.94
N TYR A 93 -9.42 -2.10 -12.88
CA TYR A 93 -9.31 -1.62 -11.50
C TYR A 93 -8.29 -2.43 -10.71
N ASP A 94 -7.36 -1.74 -10.06
CA ASP A 94 -6.47 -2.35 -9.09
C ASP A 94 -6.91 -1.88 -7.70
N TYR A 95 -7.23 -2.85 -6.84
CA TYR A 95 -7.68 -2.64 -5.47
C TYR A 95 -6.59 -3.04 -4.49
N LEU A 96 -6.33 -2.18 -3.52
CA LEU A 96 -5.47 -2.45 -2.38
C LEU A 96 -6.29 -2.38 -1.11
N ILE A 97 -6.26 -3.46 -0.34
CA ILE A 97 -6.92 -3.59 0.95
C ILE A 97 -5.87 -3.96 1.99
N VAL A 98 -5.61 -3.09 2.95
CA VAL A 98 -4.62 -3.32 4.01
C VAL A 98 -5.34 -3.46 5.34
N GLU A 99 -5.29 -4.64 5.94
CA GLU A 99 -5.80 -4.94 7.28
C GLU A 99 -4.68 -4.79 8.31
N LEU A 100 -4.83 -3.85 9.24
CA LEU A 100 -3.85 -3.64 10.31
C LEU A 100 -4.27 -4.40 11.56
N LYS A 101 -3.45 -5.37 11.97
CA LYS A 101 -3.61 -6.06 13.25
C LYS A 101 -2.95 -5.26 14.37
N ARG A 102 -3.48 -5.42 15.59
CA ARG A 102 -2.91 -4.78 16.77
C ARG A 102 -1.46 -5.21 16.97
N PRO A 103 -0.62 -4.35 17.55
CA PRO A 103 0.73 -4.69 17.99
C PRO A 103 0.88 -5.98 18.80
N SER A 104 -0.16 -6.41 19.52
CA SER A 104 -0.19 -7.60 20.36
C SER A 104 -0.68 -8.86 19.64
N GLN A 105 -1.40 -8.72 18.52
CA GLN A 105 -1.97 -9.84 17.77
C GLN A 105 -1.00 -10.27 16.68
N LYS A 106 -0.34 -11.40 16.87
CA LYS A 106 0.53 -11.98 15.84
C LYS A 106 -0.31 -12.49 14.66
N ILE A 107 0.29 -12.50 13.47
CA ILE A 107 -0.29 -13.22 12.33
C ILE A 107 0.03 -14.70 12.53
N ASN A 108 -1.02 -15.50 12.70
CA ASN A 108 -0.99 -16.96 12.86
C ASN A 108 -1.82 -17.63 11.75
N SER A 109 -1.98 -18.95 11.81
CA SER A 109 -2.81 -19.71 10.86
C SER A 109 -4.23 -19.16 10.73
N ASP A 110 -4.85 -18.79 11.85
CA ASP A 110 -6.25 -18.36 11.86
C ASP A 110 -6.41 -17.01 11.17
N VAL A 111 -5.53 -16.05 11.46
CA VAL A 111 -5.48 -14.74 10.80
C VAL A 111 -5.24 -14.90 9.29
N LEU A 112 -4.36 -15.82 8.89
CA LEU A 112 -4.12 -16.13 7.48
C LEU A 112 -5.37 -16.68 6.79
N THR A 113 -6.06 -17.62 7.43
CA THR A 113 -7.30 -18.19 6.88
C THR A 113 -8.39 -17.12 6.78
N GLN A 114 -8.54 -16.28 7.80
CA GLN A 114 -9.50 -15.17 7.81
C GLN A 114 -9.28 -14.19 6.66
N ILE A 115 -8.06 -13.70 6.46
CA ILE A 115 -7.79 -12.74 5.38
C ILE A 115 -7.96 -13.37 3.99
N LYS A 116 -7.63 -14.65 3.82
CA LYS A 116 -7.86 -15.37 2.55
C LYS A 116 -9.36 -15.51 2.25
N LYS A 117 -10.15 -15.93 3.23
CA LYS A 117 -11.62 -16.03 3.09
C LYS A 117 -12.24 -14.68 2.77
N TYR A 118 -11.83 -13.65 3.50
CA TYR A 118 -12.28 -12.29 3.28
C TYR A 118 -11.94 -11.80 1.86
N ALA A 119 -10.72 -12.04 1.39
CA ALA A 119 -10.30 -11.66 0.05
C ALA A 119 -11.17 -12.33 -1.04
N ILE A 120 -11.42 -13.63 -0.90
CA ILE A 120 -12.27 -14.39 -1.84
C ILE A 120 -13.71 -13.84 -1.80
N ALA A 121 -14.28 -13.62 -0.61
CA ALA A 121 -15.65 -13.14 -0.46
C ALA A 121 -15.87 -11.76 -1.08
N VAL A 122 -14.90 -10.85 -0.91
CA VAL A 122 -14.96 -9.49 -1.48
C VAL A 122 -14.81 -9.54 -3.00
N ALA A 123 -13.80 -10.24 -3.52
CA ALA A 123 -13.54 -10.32 -4.96
C ALA A 123 -14.65 -11.08 -5.72
N SER A 124 -15.35 -12.01 -5.04
CA SER A 124 -16.46 -12.79 -5.61
C SER A 124 -17.82 -12.09 -5.50
N ASP A 125 -17.90 -10.89 -4.92
CA ASP A 125 -19.18 -10.17 -4.82
C ASP A 125 -19.71 -9.85 -6.23
N GLU A 126 -21.00 -10.10 -6.46
CA GLU A 126 -21.67 -9.94 -7.76
C GLU A 126 -21.46 -8.56 -8.39
N ARG A 127 -21.19 -7.55 -7.57
CA ARG A 127 -20.88 -6.20 -8.01
C ARG A 127 -19.60 -6.16 -8.87
N PHE A 128 -18.59 -6.95 -8.55
CA PHE A 128 -17.35 -6.96 -9.30
C PHE A 128 -17.34 -7.97 -10.45
N ALA A 129 -18.43 -8.72 -10.63
CA ALA A 129 -18.54 -9.71 -11.70
C ALA A 129 -18.39 -9.06 -13.09
N GLY A 130 -17.49 -9.61 -13.90
CA GLY A 130 -17.23 -9.15 -15.27
C GLY A 130 -16.40 -7.86 -15.37
N VAL A 131 -15.95 -7.29 -14.25
CA VAL A 131 -15.04 -6.15 -14.23
C VAL A 131 -13.60 -6.69 -14.12
N PRO A 132 -12.70 -6.34 -15.06
CA PRO A 132 -11.28 -6.65 -14.92
C PRO A 132 -10.72 -5.97 -13.66
N ALA A 133 -10.43 -6.78 -12.65
CA ALA A 133 -9.98 -6.31 -11.36
C ALA A 133 -8.75 -7.09 -10.90
N LYS A 134 -7.81 -6.41 -10.26
CA LYS A 134 -6.70 -7.01 -9.53
C LYS A 134 -6.82 -6.68 -8.06
N TRP A 135 -6.78 -7.69 -7.21
CA TRP A 135 -7.02 -7.55 -5.79
C TRP A 135 -5.76 -7.82 -4.99
N THR A 136 -5.30 -6.83 -4.25
CA THR A 136 -4.15 -6.97 -3.34
C THR A 136 -4.63 -6.80 -1.91
N PHE A 137 -4.57 -7.88 -1.13
CA PHE A 137 -4.85 -7.85 0.30
C PHE A 137 -3.56 -7.93 1.09
N VAL A 138 -3.41 -7.12 2.13
CA VAL A 138 -2.19 -7.09 2.97
C VAL A 138 -2.59 -7.13 4.43
N ALA A 139 -2.18 -8.15 5.18
CA ALA A 139 -2.25 -8.12 6.65
C ALA A 139 -0.93 -7.61 7.22
N VAL A 140 -1.00 -6.62 8.11
CA VAL A 140 0.18 -6.06 8.78
C VAL A 140 0.10 -6.25 10.28
N SER A 141 1.15 -6.79 10.89
CA SER A 141 1.29 -6.91 12.35
C SER A 141 2.73 -6.61 12.78
N ASN A 142 3.01 -6.59 14.07
CA ASN A 142 4.38 -6.51 14.58
C ASN A 142 5.15 -7.84 14.44
N GLU A 143 4.45 -8.97 14.38
CA GLU A 143 5.11 -10.27 14.40
C GLU A 143 4.27 -11.33 13.67
N LEU A 144 4.94 -12.18 12.90
CA LEU A 144 4.40 -13.46 12.41
C LEU A 144 4.86 -14.61 13.31
N ASP A 145 3.96 -15.56 13.55
CA ASP A 145 4.32 -16.82 14.21
C ASP A 145 5.17 -17.73 13.28
N SER A 146 5.61 -18.88 13.80
CA SER A 146 6.46 -19.80 13.06
C SER A 146 5.76 -20.43 11.85
N PHE A 147 4.43 -20.60 11.91
CA PHE A 147 3.63 -21.13 10.82
C PHE A 147 3.50 -20.09 9.71
N ALA A 148 3.06 -18.88 10.04
CA ALA A 148 2.91 -17.78 9.10
C ALA A 148 4.22 -17.38 8.44
N LYS A 149 5.35 -17.43 9.17
CA LYS A 149 6.68 -17.23 8.59
C LYS A 149 7.02 -18.26 7.52
N LYS A 150 6.65 -19.53 7.70
CA LYS A 150 6.90 -20.57 6.68
C LYS A 150 6.02 -20.37 5.46
N GLU A 151 4.73 -20.07 5.68
CA GLU A 151 3.79 -19.77 4.60
C GLU A 151 4.20 -18.55 3.77
N ALA A 152 4.69 -17.50 4.42
CA ALA A 152 5.14 -16.27 3.77
C ALA A 152 6.51 -16.39 3.07
N ASN A 153 7.24 -17.49 3.27
CA ASN A 153 8.58 -17.70 2.69
C ASN A 153 8.66 -19.02 1.90
N GLN A 154 7.62 -19.30 1.10
CA GLN A 154 7.61 -20.45 0.21
C GLN A 154 8.52 -20.23 -1.02
N LYS A 155 9.18 -21.30 -1.48
CA LYS A 155 10.03 -21.25 -2.69
C LYS A 155 9.19 -20.92 -3.92
N GLY A 156 9.74 -20.11 -4.82
CA GLY A 156 9.06 -19.71 -6.06
C GLY A 156 8.03 -18.59 -5.88
N ARG A 157 7.91 -18.04 -4.67
CA ARG A 157 7.03 -16.89 -4.37
C ARG A 157 7.84 -15.75 -3.73
N PRO A 158 7.48 -14.49 -3.99
CA PRO A 158 8.03 -13.37 -3.25
C PRO A 158 7.77 -13.51 -1.75
N LYS A 159 8.72 -13.03 -0.94
CA LYS A 159 8.58 -12.99 0.52
C LYS A 159 7.35 -12.18 0.92
N GLY A 160 6.56 -12.74 1.85
CA GLY A 160 5.31 -12.16 2.32
C GLY A 160 4.08 -12.64 1.57
N GLN A 161 4.21 -13.21 0.36
CA GLN A 161 3.07 -13.70 -0.42
C GLN A 161 2.57 -15.04 0.15
N VAL A 162 1.32 -15.08 0.59
CA VAL A 162 0.71 -16.27 1.24
C VAL A 162 -0.46 -16.85 0.47
N TYR A 163 -0.95 -16.14 -0.54
CA TYR A 163 -2.00 -16.57 -1.45
C TYR A 163 -1.84 -15.86 -2.78
N ASP A 164 -2.08 -16.60 -3.85
CA ASP A 164 -2.01 -16.13 -5.23
C ASP A 164 -3.03 -16.94 -6.02
N ASP A 165 -4.10 -16.28 -6.44
CA ASP A 165 -5.23 -16.88 -7.12
C ASP A 165 -5.41 -16.24 -8.49
N SER A 166 -5.31 -17.07 -9.53
CA SER A 166 -5.41 -16.61 -10.91
C SER A 166 -6.84 -16.45 -11.40
N GLU A 167 -7.82 -17.11 -10.74
CA GLU A 167 -9.22 -17.09 -11.18
C GLU A 167 -9.88 -15.75 -10.87
N LEU A 168 -9.72 -15.27 -9.64
CA LEU A 168 -10.23 -13.98 -9.17
C LEU A 168 -9.18 -12.87 -9.19
N ASN A 169 -7.95 -13.17 -9.65
CA ASN A 169 -6.80 -12.26 -9.69
C ASN A 169 -6.51 -11.62 -8.31
N ILE A 170 -6.43 -12.49 -7.29
CA ILE A 170 -6.21 -12.10 -5.89
C ILE A 170 -4.78 -12.44 -5.49
N THR A 171 -4.11 -11.50 -4.85
CA THR A 171 -2.88 -11.75 -4.11
C THR A 171 -3.05 -11.34 -2.65
N VAL A 172 -2.67 -12.21 -1.73
CA VAL A 172 -2.64 -11.90 -0.29
C VAL A 172 -1.21 -11.90 0.22
N TRP A 173 -0.89 -10.84 0.95
CA TRP A 173 0.41 -10.59 1.55
C TRP A 173 0.28 -10.51 3.06
N VAL A 174 1.36 -10.88 3.75
CA VAL A 174 1.56 -10.62 5.16
C VAL A 174 2.89 -9.92 5.37
N LYS A 175 2.89 -8.86 6.17
CA LYS A 175 4.08 -8.07 6.46
C LYS A 175 4.19 -7.75 7.94
N GLU A 176 5.44 -7.71 8.41
CA GLU A 176 5.73 -7.10 9.70
C GLU A 176 5.87 -5.58 9.54
N TRP A 177 5.46 -4.80 10.54
CA TRP A 177 5.65 -3.34 10.53
C TRP A 177 7.10 -2.93 10.30
N ALA A 178 8.05 -3.70 10.84
CA ALA A 178 9.47 -3.47 10.61
C ALA A 178 9.84 -3.60 9.13
N GLU A 179 9.25 -4.56 8.42
CA GLU A 179 9.45 -4.74 6.98
C GLU A 179 8.84 -3.57 6.19
N VAL A 180 7.58 -3.20 6.48
CA VAL A 180 6.90 -2.06 5.83
C VAL A 180 7.72 -0.77 5.96
N ILE A 181 8.21 -0.48 7.17
CA ILE A 181 9.00 0.72 7.47
C ILE A 181 10.36 0.67 6.76
N ASN A 182 11.01 -0.49 6.75
CA ASN A 182 12.30 -0.67 6.09
C ASN A 182 12.18 -0.51 4.57
N ASP A 183 11.14 -1.10 3.97
CA ASP A 183 10.87 -0.99 2.53
C ASP A 183 10.60 0.47 2.15
N ALA A 184 9.75 1.16 2.91
CA ALA A 184 9.45 2.57 2.71
C ALA A 184 10.70 3.47 2.85
N ARG A 185 11.56 3.22 3.85
CA ARG A 185 12.85 3.92 3.99
C ARG A 185 13.76 3.71 2.79
N SER A 186 13.85 2.46 2.32
CA SER A 186 14.70 2.09 1.20
C SER A 186 14.24 2.78 -0.08
N ARG A 187 12.92 2.83 -0.34
CA ARG A 187 12.32 3.57 -1.46
C ARG A 187 12.61 5.07 -1.38
N LEU A 188 12.36 5.70 -0.23
CA LEU A 188 12.65 7.13 -0.04
C LEU A 188 14.13 7.46 -0.26
N ARG A 189 15.02 6.62 0.26
CA ARG A 189 16.46 6.79 0.05
C ARG A 189 16.82 6.70 -1.43
N PHE A 190 16.29 5.72 -2.14
CA PHE A 190 16.52 5.56 -3.57
C PHE A 190 16.03 6.78 -4.37
N ILE A 191 14.81 7.26 -4.11
CA ILE A 191 14.25 8.45 -4.76
C ILE A 191 15.13 9.69 -4.48
N ASN A 192 15.56 9.88 -3.22
CA ASN A 192 16.43 11.00 -2.86
C ASN A 192 17.81 10.91 -3.53
N GLU A 193 18.38 9.71 -3.65
CA GLU A 193 19.65 9.49 -4.37
C GLU A 193 19.53 9.85 -5.85
N GLN A 194 18.41 9.50 -6.51
CA GLN A 194 18.17 9.87 -7.91
C GLN A 194 17.97 11.37 -8.08
N LEU A 195 17.13 12.01 -7.24
CA LEU A 195 16.90 13.46 -7.30
C LEU A 195 18.18 14.27 -7.05
N SER A 196 19.04 13.80 -6.14
CA SER A 196 20.33 14.45 -5.87
C SER A 196 21.29 14.29 -7.06
N TYR A 197 21.32 13.11 -7.69
CA TYR A 197 22.13 12.88 -8.89
C TYR A 197 21.70 13.75 -10.07
N GLU A 198 20.39 13.96 -10.26
CA GLU A 198 19.86 14.87 -11.28
C GLU A 198 20.21 16.34 -10.99
N ALA A 199 20.04 16.79 -9.74
CA ALA A 199 20.43 18.15 -9.34
C ALA A 199 21.94 18.40 -9.50
N ASP A 200 22.78 17.39 -9.20
CA ASP A 200 24.22 17.44 -9.41
C ASP A 200 24.58 17.48 -10.90
N ARG A 201 23.83 16.78 -11.77
CA ARG A 201 24.01 16.85 -13.23
C ARG A 201 23.61 18.21 -13.79
N ASP A 202 22.50 18.76 -13.35
CA ASP A 202 22.05 20.08 -13.82
C ASP A 202 22.97 21.19 -13.33
N SER A 203 23.45 21.10 -12.09
CA SER A 203 24.46 22.02 -11.57
C SER A 203 25.81 21.84 -12.26
N ALA A 204 26.23 20.62 -12.58
CA ALA A 204 27.44 20.35 -13.37
C ALA A 204 27.30 20.85 -14.83
N LYS A 205 26.14 20.68 -15.46
CA LYS A 205 25.84 21.21 -16.80
C LYS A 205 25.84 22.74 -16.79
N ALA A 206 25.22 23.36 -15.79
CA ALA A 206 25.24 24.81 -15.61
C ALA A 206 26.65 25.34 -15.32
N TYR A 207 27.46 24.61 -14.54
CA TYR A 207 28.86 24.92 -14.29
C TYR A 207 29.70 24.81 -15.57
N LEU A 208 29.56 23.73 -16.34
CA LEU A 208 30.24 23.56 -17.62
C LEU A 208 29.84 24.63 -18.64
N GLN A 209 28.54 24.96 -18.73
CA GLN A 209 28.04 26.06 -19.56
C GLN A 209 28.64 27.41 -19.18
N ARG A 210 28.79 27.68 -17.89
CA ARG A 210 29.36 28.95 -17.39
C ARG A 210 30.89 28.99 -17.52
N ALA A 211 31.59 27.89 -17.24
CA ALA A 211 33.05 27.81 -17.24
C ALA A 211 33.63 27.63 -18.66
N HIS A 212 32.93 26.94 -19.54
CA HIS A 212 33.35 26.62 -20.91
C HIS A 212 32.45 27.23 -21.98
N ALA A 213 31.80 28.36 -21.69
CA ALA A 213 30.94 29.09 -22.65
C ALA A 213 31.62 29.38 -24.00
N LYS A 214 32.96 29.47 -24.04
CA LYS A 214 33.76 29.70 -25.26
C LYS A 214 34.06 28.44 -26.08
N PHE A 215 33.79 27.24 -25.54
CA PHE A 215 34.13 25.95 -26.15
C PHE A 215 32.93 25.02 -26.32
N ILE A 216 31.74 25.41 -25.85
CA ILE A 216 30.51 24.65 -26.04
C ILE A 216 29.93 25.03 -27.41
N PRO A 217 29.77 24.08 -28.34
CA PRO A 217 29.13 24.34 -29.62
C PRO A 217 27.72 24.86 -29.39
N ASN A 218 27.35 25.97 -30.05
CA ASN A 218 25.95 26.35 -30.18
C ASN A 218 25.27 25.29 -31.06
N LEU A 219 24.58 24.34 -30.43
CA LEU A 219 23.54 23.58 -31.11
C LEU A 219 22.31 24.48 -31.18
N SER A 220 22.40 25.54 -31.98
CA SER A 220 21.24 26.25 -32.49
C SER A 220 20.75 25.47 -33.70
N ASP A 221 19.46 25.16 -33.70
CA ASP A 221 18.73 24.46 -34.75
C ASP A 221 19.14 24.94 -36.14
N ASP A 222 19.81 24.06 -36.88
CA ASP A 222 20.02 24.16 -38.32
C ASP A 222 19.85 22.74 -38.91
N ASP A 223 18.74 22.09 -38.53
CA ASP A 223 18.08 21.16 -39.46
C ASP A 223 17.29 22.03 -40.43
N THR A 224 17.99 22.67 -41.37
CA THR A 224 17.36 23.12 -42.60
C THR A 224 16.90 21.87 -43.34
N ASP A 225 15.60 21.62 -43.27
CA ASP A 225 14.85 20.88 -44.29
C ASP A 225 15.36 21.32 -45.67
N VAL A 226 16.08 20.43 -46.36
CA VAL A 226 16.42 20.63 -47.76
C VAL A 226 15.17 20.32 -48.55
N ASP A 227 14.30 21.32 -48.65
CA ASP A 227 13.18 21.35 -49.57
C ASP A 227 13.75 21.37 -51.01
N LEU A 228 13.50 20.31 -51.77
CA LEU A 228 13.85 20.19 -53.19
C LEU A 228 12.69 20.73 -54.03
N PRO A 229 12.85 21.82 -54.81
CA PRO A 229 11.90 22.14 -55.85
C PRO A 229 12.41 21.67 -57.23
N ASN A 230 11.62 20.78 -57.85
CA ASN A 230 11.53 20.35 -59.26
C ASN A 230 12.81 20.07 -60.07
#